data_AF-A0AA43FQZ6-F1
#
_entry.id   AF-A0AA43FQZ6-F1
#
_cell.length_a   1.000
_cell.length_b   1.000
_cell.length_c   1.000
_cell.angle_alpha   90.00
_cell.angle_beta   90.00
_cell.angle_gamma   90.00
#
_symmetry.space_group_name_H-M   'P 1'
#
loop_
_entity.id
_entity.type
_entity.pdbx_description
1 polymer ?
#
loop_
_entity_poly.entity_id
_entity_poly.type
_entity_poly.pdbx_seq_one_letter_code
_entity_poly.pdbx_strand_id
1 'polypeptide(L)'
;MAVTRFFDLPSTSVHEVEEGLSSAFGTTLTTEGAYAFPEILKGEIIPWVEARYPAGSERAPGGYSFGGLFATHALLTSPETFTHYWIGSPSFWWDGGVKSEREEAYSAEFDMLDARVFMSAG
;
A
#
# COMPACT_ATOMS: atom_id res chain seq x y z
N MET A 1 24.24 -6.80 2.23
CA MET A 1 23.27 -7.20 3.27
C MET A 1 21.92 -7.35 2.61
N ALA A 2 21.27 -8.51 2.69
CA ALA A 2 19.88 -8.66 2.25
C ALA A 2 19.00 -8.01 3.32
N VAL A 3 18.29 -6.93 2.96
CA VAL A 3 17.30 -6.31 3.85
C VAL A 3 16.07 -7.22 3.82
N THR A 4 15.70 -7.78 4.97
CA THR A 4 14.48 -8.58 5.08
C THR A 4 13.27 -7.64 5.13
N ARG A 5 12.68 -7.37 3.95
CA ARG A 5 11.53 -6.47 3.73
C ARG A 5 10.17 -7.14 3.91
N PHE A 6 10.12 -8.26 4.63
CA PHE A 6 8.90 -9.07 4.76
C PHE A 6 7.77 -8.33 5.52
N PHE A 7 8.11 -7.25 6.23
CA PHE A 7 7.21 -6.50 7.10
C PHE A 7 7.19 -5.01 6.80
N ASP A 8 7.22 -4.64 5.52
CA ASP A 8 7.04 -3.26 5.06
C ASP A 8 5.56 -2.84 5.16
N LEU A 9 5.01 -2.88 6.38
CA LEU A 9 3.65 -2.45 6.68
C LEU A 9 3.54 -0.92 6.66
N PRO A 10 2.34 -0.36 6.38
CA PRO A 10 2.04 1.05 6.60
C PRO A 10 2.40 1.49 8.01
N SER A 11 3.08 2.64 8.13
CA SER A 11 3.36 3.25 9.42
C SER A 11 2.07 3.36 10.21
N THR A 12 2.09 2.95 11.48
CA THR A 12 0.97 3.13 12.39
C THR A 12 1.42 3.97 13.58
N SER A 13 0.61 4.94 13.98
CA SER A 13 0.71 5.67 15.24
C SER A 13 0.27 4.82 16.44
N VAL A 14 -0.37 3.67 16.20
CA VAL A 14 -0.88 2.76 17.23
C VAL A 14 0.15 1.70 17.59
N HIS A 15 1.04 2.04 18.54
CA HIS A 15 2.12 1.15 19.01
C HIS A 15 1.63 -0.22 19.55
N GLU A 16 0.45 -0.30 20.17
CA GLU A 16 -0.11 -1.58 20.65
C GLU A 16 -0.34 -2.59 19.52
N VAL A 17 -0.66 -2.10 18.33
CA VAL A 17 -0.89 -2.96 17.16
C VAL A 17 0.45 -3.46 16.59
N GLU A 18 1.49 -2.64 16.62
CA GLU A 18 2.86 -3.04 16.24
C GLU A 18 3.39 -4.10 17.19
N GLU A 19 3.19 -3.92 18.50
CA GLU A 19 3.60 -4.90 19.52
C GLU A 19 2.80 -6.21 19.39
N GLY A 20 1.48 -6.11 19.18
CA GLY A 20 0.61 -7.28 19.02
C GLY A 20 0.98 -8.12 17.80
N LEU A 21 1.23 -7.48 16.66
CA LEU A 21 1.67 -8.20 15.46
C LEU A 21 3.13 -8.66 15.57
N SER A 22 4.02 -7.88 16.19
CA SER A 22 5.41 -8.30 16.44
C SER A 22 5.45 -9.57 17.29
N SER A 23 4.59 -9.63 18.31
CA SER A 23 4.38 -10.82 19.13
C SER A 23 3.78 -11.98 18.33
N ALA A 24 2.80 -11.72 17.48
CA ALA A 24 2.15 -12.76 16.67
C ALA A 24 3.09 -13.38 15.62
N PHE A 25 3.98 -12.58 15.05
CA PHE A 25 4.93 -13.01 14.02
C PHE A 25 6.32 -13.37 14.56
N GLY A 26 6.55 -13.22 15.87
CA GLY A 26 7.81 -13.56 16.52
C GLY A 26 9.01 -12.72 16.02
N THR A 27 8.76 -11.48 15.61
CA THR A 27 9.75 -10.58 15.00
C THR A 27 9.43 -9.12 15.33
N THR A 28 10.43 -8.25 15.37
CA THR A 28 10.18 -6.80 15.49
C THR A 28 9.70 -6.27 14.15
N LEU A 29 8.50 -5.68 14.12
CA LEU A 29 7.98 -4.96 12.95
C LEU A 29 8.55 -3.54 12.92
N THR A 30 9.06 -3.12 11.76
CA THR A 30 9.41 -1.72 11.51
C THR A 30 8.42 -1.16 10.50
N THR A 31 7.51 -0.31 10.94
CA THR A 31 6.37 0.17 10.13
C THR A 31 6.73 1.34 9.20
N GLU A 32 8.00 1.71 9.09
CA GLU A 32 8.44 2.70 8.08
C GLU A 32 8.47 2.13 6.65
N GLY A 33 8.33 0.80 6.48
CA GLY A 33 8.53 0.14 5.20
C GLY A 33 7.50 0.47 4.11
N ALA A 34 6.27 0.87 4.45
CA ALA A 34 5.31 1.27 3.40
C ALA A 34 5.65 2.58 2.69
N TYR A 35 6.51 3.44 3.24
CA TYR A 35 7.03 4.56 2.47
C TYR A 35 8.09 4.08 1.47
N ALA A 36 8.82 3.02 1.80
CA ALA A 36 9.84 2.45 0.92
C ALA A 36 9.23 1.59 -0.20
N PHE A 37 8.13 0.86 0.06
CA PHE A 37 7.61 -0.13 -0.88
C PHE A 37 7.11 0.46 -2.22
N PRO A 38 6.35 1.59 -2.26
CA PRO A 38 6.02 2.27 -3.51
C PRO A 38 7.27 2.69 -4.30
N GLU A 39 8.30 3.22 -3.64
CA GLU A 39 9.54 3.64 -4.30
C GLU A 39 10.32 2.45 -4.87
N ILE A 40 10.32 1.31 -4.18
CA ILE A 40 10.89 0.06 -4.69
C ILE A 40 10.11 -0.44 -5.91
N LEU A 41 8.77 -0.34 -5.88
CA LEU A 41 7.95 -0.68 -7.03
C LEU A 41 8.31 0.18 -8.24
N LYS A 42 8.37 1.51 -8.07
CA LYS A 42 8.70 2.47 -9.14
C LYS A 42 10.14 2.36 -9.63
N GLY A 43 11.10 2.26 -8.72
CA GLY A 43 12.53 2.35 -9.02
C GLY A 43 13.21 1.03 -9.38
N GLU A 44 12.69 -0.10 -8.88
CA GLU A 44 13.34 -1.40 -9.03
C GLU A 44 12.45 -2.41 -9.76
N ILE A 45 11.25 -2.69 -9.23
CA ILE A 45 10.43 -3.83 -9.69
C ILE A 45 9.81 -3.56 -11.05
N ILE A 46 9.15 -2.41 -11.24
CA ILE A 46 8.49 -2.07 -12.51
C ILE A 46 9.52 -2.04 -13.65
N PRO A 47 10.67 -1.31 -13.55
CA PRO A 47 11.68 -1.30 -14.59
C PRO A 47 12.26 -2.70 -14.87
N TRP A 48 12.44 -3.52 -13.83
CA TRP A 48 12.97 -4.87 -14.00
C TRP A 48 12.02 -5.78 -14.79
N VAL A 49 10.71 -5.67 -14.55
CA VAL A 49 9.67 -6.42 -15.27
C VAL A 49 9.57 -5.95 -16.71
N GLU A 50 9.48 -4.64 -16.95
CA GLU A 50 9.35 -4.05 -18.28
C GLU A 50 10.56 -4.32 -19.18
N ALA A 51 11.75 -4.46 -18.59
CA ALA A 51 12.95 -4.85 -19.33
C ALA A 51 12.95 -6.32 -19.80
N ARG A 52 12.08 -7.17 -19.25
CA ARG A 52 12.11 -8.64 -19.47
C ARG A 52 10.83 -9.20 -20.07
N TYR A 53 9.72 -8.53 -19.88
CA TYR A 53 8.41 -8.98 -20.29
C TYR A 53 7.69 -7.86 -21.04
N PRO A 54 6.82 -8.19 -22.01
CA PRO A 54 5.98 -7.22 -22.69
C PRO A 54 4.86 -6.74 -21.75
N ALA A 55 5.23 -6.03 -20.70
CA ALA A 55 4.31 -5.38 -19.77
C ALA A 55 3.87 -4.02 -20.35
N GLY A 56 2.57 -3.71 -20.25
CA GLY A 56 2.01 -2.44 -20.69
C GLY A 56 2.01 -1.38 -19.59
N SER A 57 1.44 -0.21 -19.89
CA SER A 57 1.27 0.88 -18.92
C SER A 57 0.09 0.67 -17.96
N GLU A 58 -0.75 -0.34 -18.19
CA GLU A 58 -1.82 -0.71 -17.27
C GLU A 58 -1.24 -1.56 -16.13
N ARG A 59 -1.23 -0.98 -14.93
CA ARG A 59 -0.65 -1.60 -13.73
C ARG A 59 -1.67 -1.56 -12.61
N ALA A 60 -1.77 -2.65 -11.86
CA ALA A 60 -2.72 -2.80 -10.77
C ALA A 60 -2.05 -3.37 -9.50
N PRO A 61 -1.82 -2.59 -8.44
CA PRO A 61 -1.52 -3.15 -7.14
C PRO A 61 -2.81 -3.75 -6.56
N GLY A 62 -2.67 -4.91 -5.94
CA GLY A 62 -3.82 -5.64 -5.43
C GLY A 62 -3.48 -6.49 -4.22
N GLY A 63 -4.39 -6.56 -3.27
CA GLY A 63 -4.20 -7.41 -2.12
C GLY A 63 -5.40 -7.50 -1.18
N TYR A 64 -5.31 -8.44 -0.25
CA TYR A 64 -6.30 -8.66 0.80
C TYR A 64 -5.75 -8.20 2.16
N SER A 65 -6.62 -7.74 3.08
CA SER A 65 -6.20 -7.31 4.43
C SER A 65 -5.15 -6.18 4.36
N PHE A 66 -3.93 -6.40 4.84
CA PHE A 66 -2.82 -5.43 4.72
C PHE A 66 -2.43 -5.11 3.27
N GLY A 67 -2.58 -6.07 2.35
CA GLY A 67 -2.37 -5.81 0.93
C GLY A 67 -3.45 -4.87 0.36
N GLY A 68 -4.68 -4.97 0.84
CA GLY A 68 -5.76 -4.04 0.47
C GLY A 68 -5.54 -2.65 1.06
N LEU A 69 -5.01 -2.58 2.28
CA LEU A 69 -4.59 -1.32 2.90
C LEU A 69 -3.46 -0.65 2.11
N PHE A 70 -2.45 -1.41 1.69
CA PHE A 70 -1.39 -0.92 0.81
C PHE A 70 -1.93 -0.43 -0.54
N ALA A 71 -2.81 -1.19 -1.19
CA ALA A 71 -3.41 -0.78 -2.46
C ALA A 71 -4.21 0.52 -2.31
N THR A 72 -4.91 0.69 -1.17
CA THR A 72 -5.60 1.96 -0.84
C THR A 72 -4.61 3.11 -0.66
N HIS A 73 -3.50 2.87 0.03
CA HIS A 73 -2.45 3.86 0.20
C HIS A 73 -1.87 4.30 -1.16
N ALA A 74 -1.51 3.35 -2.02
CA ALA A 74 -0.96 3.62 -3.35
C ALA A 74 -1.94 4.43 -4.22
N LEU A 75 -3.25 4.17 -4.11
CA LEU A 75 -4.29 4.93 -4.80
C LEU A 75 -4.26 6.42 -4.42
N LEU A 76 -4.05 6.73 -3.15
CA LEU A 76 -4.08 8.10 -2.63
C LEU A 76 -2.75 8.84 -2.79
N THR A 77 -1.62 8.13 -2.91
CA THR A 77 -0.28 8.74 -2.92
C THR A 77 0.47 8.65 -4.24
N SER A 78 0.02 7.81 -5.17
CA SER A 78 0.72 7.58 -6.45
C SER A 78 -0.24 7.25 -7.60
N PRO A 79 -1.27 8.08 -7.83
CA PRO A 79 -2.26 7.84 -8.88
C PRO A 79 -1.64 7.78 -10.29
N GLU A 80 -0.51 8.45 -10.53
CA GLU A 80 0.20 8.43 -11.82
C GLU A 80 0.93 7.11 -12.12
N THR A 81 1.15 6.28 -11.09
CA THR A 81 1.95 5.04 -11.23
C THR A 81 1.08 3.85 -11.63
N PHE A 82 -0.15 3.79 -11.13
CA PHE A 82 -1.07 2.69 -11.34
C PHE A 82 -2.43 3.20 -11.81
N THR A 83 -2.96 2.56 -12.86
CA THR A 83 -4.25 2.95 -13.46
C THR A 83 -5.43 2.13 -12.91
N HIS A 84 -5.14 1.01 -12.26
CA HIS A 84 -6.13 0.08 -11.72
C HIS A 84 -5.77 -0.31 -10.29
N TYR A 85 -6.73 -0.72 -9.47
CA TYR A 85 -6.50 -1.12 -8.06
C TYR A 85 -7.45 -2.25 -7.65
N TRP A 86 -6.92 -3.25 -6.93
CA TRP A 86 -7.73 -4.29 -6.29
C TRP A 86 -7.62 -4.22 -4.77
N ILE A 87 -8.71 -3.82 -4.11
CA ILE A 87 -8.76 -3.58 -2.68
C ILE A 87 -9.69 -4.61 -2.02
N GLY A 88 -9.13 -5.72 -1.56
CA GLY A 88 -9.89 -6.79 -0.90
C GLY A 88 -9.84 -6.69 0.63
N SER A 89 -11.00 -6.65 1.28
CA SER A 89 -11.20 -6.53 2.74
C SER A 89 -10.06 -5.77 3.44
N PRO A 90 -9.81 -4.52 3.05
CA PRO A 90 -8.66 -3.76 3.50
C PRO A 90 -8.71 -3.57 5.03
N SER A 91 -7.56 -3.69 5.68
CA SER A 91 -7.41 -3.52 7.13
C SER A 91 -7.50 -2.06 7.54
N PHE A 92 -8.64 -1.42 7.27
CA PHE A 92 -8.91 -0.02 7.53
C PHE A 92 -8.92 0.36 9.01
N TRP A 93 -9.02 -0.62 9.90
CA TRP A 93 -8.85 -0.45 11.33
C TRP A 93 -7.39 -0.19 11.73
N TRP A 94 -6.43 -0.45 10.84
CA TRP A 94 -5.02 -0.18 11.06
C TRP A 94 -4.79 1.32 11.26
N ASP A 95 -3.91 1.64 12.22
CA ASP A 95 -3.51 3.01 12.56
C ASP A 95 -4.68 3.96 12.84
N GLY A 96 -5.59 3.54 13.72
CA GLY A 96 -6.73 4.36 14.16
C GLY A 96 -7.73 4.74 13.05
N GLY A 97 -7.58 4.16 11.86
CA GLY A 97 -8.27 4.60 10.67
C GLY A 97 -7.48 5.66 9.89
N VAL A 98 -6.27 5.31 9.40
CA VAL A 98 -5.44 6.05 8.40
C VAL A 98 -6.21 6.63 7.21
N LYS A 99 -7.46 6.25 7.06
CA LYS A 99 -8.39 6.70 6.05
C LYS A 99 -8.73 8.19 6.08
N SER A 100 -8.81 8.89 7.21
CA SER A 100 -9.41 10.24 7.16
C SER A 100 -8.45 11.30 6.61
N GLU A 101 -7.26 11.47 7.18
CA GLU A 101 -6.42 12.63 6.85
C GLU A 101 -5.89 12.62 5.40
N ARG A 102 -5.54 11.45 4.84
CA ARG A 102 -5.03 11.35 3.47
C ARG A 102 -6.12 11.41 2.42
N GLU A 103 -7.28 10.82 2.70
CA GLU A 103 -8.47 10.98 1.85
C GLU A 103 -8.94 12.42 1.85
N GLU A 104 -8.98 13.06 3.02
CA GLU A 104 -9.35 14.46 3.19
C GLU A 104 -8.35 15.39 2.49
N ALA A 105 -7.03 15.15 2.64
CA ALA A 105 -6.01 15.89 1.90
C ALA A 105 -6.15 15.71 0.38
N TYR A 106 -6.40 14.49 -0.10
CA TYR A 106 -6.56 14.23 -1.53
C TYR A 106 -7.83 14.88 -2.09
N SER A 107 -8.97 14.72 -1.42
CA SER A 107 -10.24 15.30 -1.83
C SER A 107 -10.29 16.83 -1.72
N ALA A 108 -9.42 17.44 -0.91
CA ALA A 108 -9.24 18.89 -0.87
C ALA A 108 -8.54 19.43 -2.14
N GLU A 109 -7.76 18.60 -2.83
CA GLU A 109 -6.96 18.98 -4.01
C GLU A 109 -7.57 18.47 -5.34
N PHE A 110 -8.32 17.35 -5.31
CA PHE A 110 -8.83 16.68 -6.51
C PHE A 110 -10.31 16.30 -6.39
N ASP A 111 -11.11 16.69 -7.38
CA ASP A 111 -12.54 16.38 -7.46
C ASP A 111 -12.83 14.92 -7.87
N MET A 112 -11.93 14.29 -8.63
CA MET A 112 -12.07 12.90 -9.06
C MET A 112 -10.71 12.19 -9.20
N LEU A 113 -10.67 10.93 -8.73
CA LEU A 113 -9.58 9.99 -9.00
C LEU A 113 -9.73 9.41 -10.42
N ASP A 114 -8.75 9.65 -11.29
CA ASP A 114 -8.64 8.95 -12.58
C ASP A 114 -8.03 7.55 -12.38
N ALA A 115 -8.77 6.68 -11.71
CA ALA A 115 -8.35 5.34 -11.35
C ALA A 115 -9.50 4.33 -11.41
N ARG A 116 -9.21 3.10 -11.83
CA ARG A 116 -10.18 2.00 -11.88
C ARG A 116 -10.06 1.12 -10.65
N VAL A 117 -11.01 1.23 -9.73
CA VAL A 117 -10.98 0.52 -8.45
C VAL A 117 -11.98 -0.63 -8.42
N PHE A 118 -11.51 -1.83 -8.09
CA PHE A 118 -12.36 -2.95 -7.65
C PHE A 118 -12.17 -3.17 -6.16
N MET A 119 -13.25 -3.04 -5.39
CA MET A 119 -13.24 -3.20 -3.94
C MET A 119 -14.17 -4.33 -3.51
N SER A 120 -13.72 -5.17 -2.58
CA SER A 120 -14.55 -6.22 -1.97
C SER A 120 -14.41 -6.22 -0.45
N ALA A 121 -15.49 -6.60 0.24
CA ALA A 121 -15.53 -6.86 1.68
C ALA A 121 -16.57 -7.97 1.94
N GLY A 122 -16.34 -8.81 2.95
CA GLY A 122 -17.19 -9.94 3.30
C GLY A 122 -17.37 -10.09 4.80
#